data_AF-A0A1V9FQ11-F1
#
_entry.id   AF-A0A1V9FQ11-F1
#
_cell.length_a   1.000
_cell.length_b   1.000
_cell.length_c   1.000
_cell.angle_alpha   90.00
_cell.angle_beta   90.00
_cell.angle_gamma   90.00
#
_symmetry.space_group_name_H-M   'P 1'
#
loop_
_entity.id
_entity.type
_entity.pdbx_description
1 polymer ?
#
loop_
_entity_poly.entity_id
_entity_poly.type
_entity_poly.pdbx_seq_one_letter_code
_entity_poly.pdbx_strand_id
1 'polypeptide(L)' 'MDGLRDNNISNVQPQQDAHSFFQDPLFTSLTTPDLHLKTGSPAVGKGNPAWITDATEKDYDGKPRVVNGLIDMGAYEQQ' A
#
# COMPACT_ATOMS: atom_id res chain seq x y z
N MET A 1 41.87 9.59 -16.54
CA MET A 1 41.75 9.13 -15.14
C MET A 1 41.31 10.33 -14.31
N ASP A 2 40.04 10.67 -14.40
CA ASP A 2 39.33 11.55 -13.46
C ASP A 2 37.85 11.27 -13.76
N GLY A 3 37.15 10.41 -13.02
CA GLY A 3 36.99 10.49 -11.59
C GLY A 3 35.58 11.05 -11.36
N LEU A 4 34.60 10.15 -11.31
CA LEU A 4 33.27 10.37 -10.71
C LEU A 4 32.39 11.46 -11.36
N ARG A 5 31.59 11.04 -12.36
CA ARG A 5 30.26 11.65 -12.50
C ARG A 5 29.45 11.16 -11.32
N ASP A 6 29.29 12.02 -10.33
CA ASP A 6 28.45 11.75 -9.18
C ASP A 6 27.02 11.51 -9.68
N ASN A 7 26.65 10.24 -9.69
CA ASN A 7 25.27 9.78 -9.63
C ASN A 7 24.72 10.26 -8.29
N ASN A 8 24.42 11.55 -8.21
CA ASN A 8 23.94 12.20 -7.02
C ASN A 8 22.47 11.83 -6.78
N ILE A 9 22.26 10.56 -6.48
CA ILE A 9 21.06 9.93 -5.93
C ILE A 9 20.75 10.48 -4.53
N SER A 10 21.60 11.36 -3.96
CA SER A 10 21.34 11.95 -2.64
C SER A 10 20.18 12.94 -2.59
N ASN A 11 19.54 13.25 -3.73
CA ASN A 11 18.28 13.99 -3.75
C ASN A 11 17.12 13.22 -4.40
N VAL A 12 17.15 11.88 -4.35
CA VAL A 12 15.92 11.09 -4.56
C VAL A 12 15.00 11.38 -3.39
N GLN A 13 14.24 12.47 -3.51
CA GLN A 13 13.06 12.70 -2.68
C GLN A 13 12.23 11.40 -2.74
N PRO A 14 11.70 10.91 -1.62
CA PRO A 14 10.81 9.75 -1.58
C PRO A 14 9.45 10.11 -2.21
N GLN A 15 9.46 10.55 -3.47
CA GLN A 15 8.32 11.03 -4.25
C GLN A 15 8.55 10.75 -5.73
N GLN A 16 9.13 9.58 -6.07
CA GLN A 16 9.40 9.27 -7.48
C GLN A 16 8.12 9.04 -8.28
N ASP A 17 6.97 8.89 -7.62
CA ASP A 17 5.66 8.83 -8.22
C ASP A 17 4.61 9.56 -7.37
N ALA A 18 3.74 10.34 -8.05
CA ALA A 18 2.78 11.25 -7.41
C ALA A 18 1.70 10.55 -6.57
N HIS A 19 1.63 9.23 -6.63
CA HIS A 19 0.63 8.42 -5.94
C HIS A 19 1.24 7.43 -4.93
N SER A 20 2.57 7.42 -4.75
CA SER A 20 3.18 6.63 -3.69
C SER A 20 3.08 7.33 -2.36
N PHE A 21 2.56 6.59 -1.40
CA PHE A 21 2.64 6.93 0.02
C PHE A 21 3.80 6.17 0.64
N PHE A 22 4.91 6.86 0.90
CA PHE A 22 6.11 6.30 1.55
C PHE A 22 5.94 6.26 3.07
N GLN A 23 4.94 5.52 3.55
CA GLN A 23 4.68 5.31 4.97
C GLN A 23 4.62 3.81 5.28
N ASP A 24 4.99 3.45 6.51
CA ASP A 24 4.92 2.05 6.96
C ASP A 24 3.45 1.58 6.96
N PRO A 25 3.08 0.54 6.18
CA PRO A 25 1.73 0.02 6.14
C PRO A 25 1.27 -0.66 7.43
N LEU A 26 2.13 -0.81 8.44
CA LEU A 26 1.78 -1.40 9.74
C LEU A 26 1.17 -2.80 9.62
N PHE A 27 1.85 -3.73 8.94
CA PHE A 27 1.44 -5.13 8.88
C PHE A 27 1.46 -5.81 10.25
N THR A 28 0.62 -6.84 10.41
CA THR A 28 0.51 -7.62 11.64
C THR A 28 1.82 -8.35 11.96
N SER A 29 2.37 -9.10 10.99
CA SER A 29 3.66 -9.76 11.14
C SER A 29 4.35 -9.99 9.79
N LEU A 30 5.64 -9.63 9.71
CA LEU A 30 6.47 -9.92 8.54
C LEU A 30 7.31 -11.19 8.72
N THR A 31 7.55 -11.61 9.96
CA THR A 31 8.38 -12.80 10.28
C THR A 31 7.56 -14.09 10.23
N THR A 32 6.27 -14.00 10.54
CA THR A 32 5.26 -15.01 10.25
C THR A 32 4.28 -14.35 9.30
N PRO A 33 4.42 -14.51 7.97
CA PRO A 33 3.77 -13.66 6.99
C PRO A 33 2.26 -13.52 7.23
N ASP A 34 1.91 -12.38 7.80
CA ASP A 34 0.57 -11.92 8.10
C ASP A 34 0.51 -10.44 7.69
N LEU A 35 0.09 -10.25 6.44
CA LEU A 35 0.06 -8.96 5.78
C LEU A 35 -1.27 -8.21 6.01
N HIS A 36 -2.07 -8.63 7.01
CA HIS A 36 -3.20 -7.84 7.47
C HIS A 36 -2.72 -6.50 8.06
N LEU A 37 -3.46 -5.43 7.78
CA LEU A 37 -3.19 -4.09 8.28
C LEU A 37 -3.65 -3.92 9.73
N LYS A 38 -2.79 -3.38 10.60
CA LYS A 38 -3.18 -2.96 11.95
C LYS A 38 -4.11 -1.74 11.91
N THR A 39 -4.90 -1.56 12.97
CA THR A 39 -5.67 -0.32 13.18
C THR A 39 -4.74 0.90 13.14
N GLY A 40 -5.12 1.92 12.36
CA GLY A 40 -4.32 3.13 12.17
C GLY A 40 -3.25 3.04 11.08
N SER A 41 -3.18 1.94 10.33
CA SER A 41 -2.35 1.85 9.14
C SER A 41 -2.64 2.97 8.14
N PRO A 42 -1.59 3.58 7.53
CA PRO A 42 -1.78 4.58 6.48
C PRO A 42 -2.35 3.97 5.20
N ALA A 43 -2.38 2.64 5.06
CA ALA A 43 -2.99 1.96 3.91
C ALA A 43 -4.51 1.80 4.04
N VAL A 44 -5.08 1.97 5.24
CA VAL A 44 -6.52 1.80 5.50
C VAL A 44 -7.34 2.90 4.81
N GLY A 45 -8.29 2.48 3.98
CA GLY A 45 -9.20 3.34 3.22
C GLY A 45 -8.50 4.27 2.24
N LYS A 46 -7.33 3.88 1.69
CA LYS A 46 -6.55 4.67 0.73
C LYS A 46 -6.52 4.09 -0.69
N GLY A 47 -7.10 2.91 -0.90
CA GLY A 47 -7.36 2.39 -2.22
C GLY A 47 -8.38 3.24 -2.98
N ASN A 48 -8.36 3.15 -4.31
CA ASN A 48 -9.34 3.84 -5.16
C ASN A 48 -10.50 2.88 -5.51
N PRO A 49 -11.73 3.12 -5.01
CA PRO A 49 -12.89 2.27 -5.31
C PRO A 49 -13.28 2.25 -6.79
N ALA A 50 -12.87 3.25 -7.57
CA ALA A 50 -13.13 3.30 -9.02
C ALA A 50 -12.41 2.20 -9.82
N TRP A 51 -11.46 1.48 -9.20
CA TRP A 51 -10.74 0.38 -9.84
C TRP A 51 -11.35 -1.00 -9.55
N ILE A 52 -12.40 -1.05 -8.73
CA ILE A 52 -13.19 -2.27 -8.59
C ILE A 52 -14.05 -2.44 -9.82
N THR A 53 -13.90 -3.60 -10.46
CA THR A 53 -14.64 -3.95 -11.67
C THR A 53 -15.94 -4.68 -11.33
N ASP A 54 -15.98 -5.35 -10.18
CA ASP A 54 -17.14 -6.09 -9.68
C ASP A 54 -17.31 -5.88 -8.17
N ALA A 55 -18.53 -5.52 -7.73
CA ALA A 55 -18.84 -5.34 -6.31
C ALA A 55 -18.70 -6.63 -5.47
N THR A 56 -18.58 -7.78 -6.11
CA THR A 56 -18.34 -9.08 -5.49
C THR A 56 -16.85 -9.44 -5.38
N GLU A 57 -15.94 -8.54 -5.81
CA GLU A 57 -14.51 -8.71 -5.60
C GLU A 57 -14.20 -8.94 -4.11
N LYS A 58 -13.31 -9.91 -3.89
CA LYS A 58 -12.89 -10.34 -2.56
C LYS A 58 -11.42 -10.08 -2.36
N ASP A 59 -11.06 -9.81 -1.12
CA ASP A 59 -9.68 -9.80 -0.69
C ASP A 59 -9.11 -11.23 -0.59
N TYR A 60 -7.87 -11.35 -0.15
CA TYR A 60 -7.19 -12.64 -0.03
C TYR A 60 -7.84 -13.59 1.00
N ASP A 61 -8.53 -13.05 2.00
CA ASP A 61 -9.29 -13.79 3.00
C ASP A 61 -10.68 -14.24 2.51
N GLY A 62 -11.05 -13.85 1.28
CA GLY A 62 -12.36 -14.15 0.71
C GLY A 62 -13.49 -13.23 1.21
N LYS A 63 -13.15 -12.11 1.86
CA LYS A 63 -14.09 -11.10 2.36
C LYS A 63 -14.30 -10.00 1.32
N PRO A 64 -15.44 -9.28 1.34
CA PRO A 64 -15.67 -8.19 0.39
C PRO A 64 -14.57 -7.14 0.44
N ARG A 65 -14.09 -6.69 -0.72
CA ARG A 65 -13.02 -5.69 -0.78
C ARG A 65 -13.46 -4.26 -0.46
N VAL A 66 -14.77 -4.01 -0.43
CA VAL A 66 -15.35 -2.68 -0.15
C VAL A 66 -16.01 -2.69 1.22
N VAL A 67 -15.50 -1.87 2.14
CA VAL A 67 -16.05 -1.69 3.49
C VAL A 67 -16.38 -0.22 3.70
N ASN A 68 -17.64 0.09 4.05
CA ASN A 68 -18.13 1.46 4.24
C ASN A 68 -17.84 2.40 3.04
N GLY A 69 -17.77 1.84 1.82
CA GLY A 69 -17.48 2.59 0.59
C GLY A 69 -15.99 2.92 0.37
N LEU A 70 -15.11 2.43 1.22
CA LEU A 70 -13.66 2.56 1.13
C LEU A 70 -13.02 1.21 0.81
N ILE A 71 -11.75 1.29 0.37
CA ILE A 71 -10.91 0.12 0.06
C ILE A 71 -9.52 0.38 0.62
N ASP A 72 -8.88 -0.64 1.17
CA ASP A 72 -7.50 -0.58 1.64
C ASP A 72 -6.50 -0.78 0.48
N MET A 73 -5.32 -0.21 0.63
CA MET A 73 -4.22 -0.54 -0.27
C MET A 73 -3.61 -1.88 0.12
N GLY A 74 -3.67 -2.86 -0.78
CA GLY A 74 -3.06 -4.17 -0.60
C GLY A 74 -3.96 -5.32 -1.01
N ALA A 75 -3.56 -6.53 -0.63
CA ALA A 75 -4.28 -7.77 -0.92
C ALA A 75 -5.36 -8.11 0.13
N TYR A 76 -5.31 -7.48 1.30
CA TYR A 76 -6.20 -7.70 2.43
C TYR A 76 -6.99 -6.43 2.73
N GLU A 77 -8.25 -6.58 3.13
CA GLU A 77 -9.13 -5.49 3.54
C GLU A 77 -9.33 -5.54 5.07
N GLN A 78 -9.13 -4.43 5.77
CA GLN A 78 -9.45 -4.32 7.19
C GLN A 78 -10.96 -4.19 7.37
N GLN A 79 -11.57 -5.09 8.14
CA GLN A 79 -13.01 -5.12 8.45
C GLN A 79 -13.28 -5.09 9.94
#